data_AF-A0A842ZQE0-F1
#
_entry.id   AF-A0A842ZQE0-F1
#
_cell.length_a   1.000
_cell.length_b   1.000
_cell.length_c   1.000
_cell.angle_alpha   90.00
_cell.angle_beta   90.00
_cell.angle_gamma   90.00
#
_symmetry.space_group_name_H-M   'P 1'
#
loop_
_entity.id
_entity.type
_entity.pdbx_description
1 polymer ?
#
loop_
_entity_poly.entity_id
_entity_poly.type
_entity_poly.pdbx_seq_one_letter_code
_entity_poly.pdbx_strand_id
1 'polypeptide(L)'
;MLLEITLAIIFAKIFNVLFEKMKQPGVIGEIIAGILLGPCFIGALSGSSIILFGTSVFNLHLNLASPEFKEIAYIGVIFLLFTVGLEINMGELKKARRTGFFVGIFGIVIPFVLGYIVGMLFNMNAIQSAVVGTIFLATSTTMAIRILSDLDMLSTRVGLALYTVIVINDVIAMIIFALVFSTGNSFIVLLQVAFFFLFTIGVGLFIVAYTKKKKVTRKAPIIILTMGLVLCFIFASLAENMGITAIIGAFIAGLFIGRTPQANIIADYIKTIGYAFFIPLFFVWIGASFNFLYLIQSEQIVSLLFFIIIFVIFGLLGNFLGGFTGGRLSGLGRRESISIGIGMMPVMAVALIVVTTGIDRGMFGDPAGLLANKLRTATLFLILTSCLLTPALLKRSMRSPLFKRIGKSKTKPSFYHHPHCPECVSALRLDPSNNKWYCDTCQRYTEIRKKAPPYAPQGKEKTDKLIKYVIGAGTILLCGYVIQSSASMTLFEKISAIIGIFIGTTLAFLTIKLLFANKKTIS
;
A
#
# COMPACT_ATOMS: atom_id res chain seq x y z
N MET A 1 11.30 21.82 6.75
CA MET A 1 11.74 20.59 6.08
C MET A 1 12.33 19.49 6.98
N LEU A 2 13.52 19.61 7.59
CA LEU A 2 14.10 18.48 8.35
C LEU A 2 13.22 18.01 9.52
N LEU A 3 12.58 18.95 10.22
CA LEU A 3 11.56 18.66 11.24
C LEU A 3 10.36 17.89 10.65
N GLU A 4 9.86 18.31 9.49
CA GLU A 4 8.71 17.68 8.81
C GLU A 4 9.04 16.24 8.41
N ILE A 5 10.23 16.00 7.84
CA ILE A 5 10.72 14.66 7.51
C ILE A 5 10.81 13.79 8.77
N THR A 6 11.36 14.35 9.86
CA THR A 6 11.52 13.64 11.13
C THR A 6 10.16 13.24 11.71
N LEU A 7 9.22 14.17 11.79
CA LEU A 7 7.86 13.92 12.26
C LEU A 7 7.10 12.95 11.35
N ALA A 8 7.21 13.12 10.03
CA ALA A 8 6.61 12.23 9.05
C ALA A 8 7.05 10.79 9.25
N ILE A 9 8.35 10.54 9.40
CA ILE A 9 8.87 9.17 9.59
C ILE A 9 8.46 8.61 10.95
N ILE A 10 8.57 9.40 12.03
CA ILE A 10 8.18 8.94 13.38
C ILE A 10 6.71 8.53 13.39
N PHE A 11 5.81 9.40 12.93
CA PHE A 11 4.38 9.10 12.91
C PHE A 11 4.08 7.95 11.94
N ALA A 12 4.65 7.94 10.74
CA ALA A 12 4.47 6.86 9.78
C ALA A 12 4.82 5.50 10.41
N LYS A 13 5.96 5.38 11.10
CA LYS A 13 6.37 4.11 11.72
C LYS A 13 5.51 3.72 12.91
N ILE A 14 5.12 4.68 13.76
CA ILE A 14 4.22 4.40 14.90
C ILE A 14 2.88 3.87 14.38
N PHE A 15 2.26 4.57 13.42
CA PHE A 15 0.96 4.19 12.88
C PHE A 15 1.04 2.93 12.02
N ASN A 16 2.12 2.73 11.27
CA ASN A 16 2.36 1.48 10.53
C ASN A 16 2.34 0.28 11.51
N VAL A 17 3.16 0.32 12.57
CA VAL A 17 3.20 -0.76 13.59
C VAL A 17 1.85 -0.94 14.28
N LEU A 18 1.12 0.15 14.54
CA LEU A 18 -0.22 0.08 15.16
C LEU A 18 -1.21 -0.65 14.24
N PHE A 19 -1.25 -0.31 12.96
CA PHE A 19 -2.13 -0.94 11.98
C PHE A 19 -1.75 -2.39 11.70
N GLU A 20 -0.45 -2.71 11.62
CA GLU A 20 0.02 -4.09 11.49
C GLU A 20 -0.40 -4.94 12.71
N LYS A 21 -0.35 -4.39 13.93
CA LYS A 21 -0.88 -5.06 15.13
C LYS A 21 -2.39 -5.31 15.06
N MET A 22 -3.14 -4.42 14.41
CA MET A 22 -4.57 -4.58 14.13
C MET A 22 -4.85 -5.55 12.95
N LYS A 23 -3.82 -6.17 12.36
CA LYS A 23 -3.89 -7.02 11.16
C LYS A 23 -4.44 -6.28 9.95
N GLN A 24 -4.20 -4.98 9.91
CA GLN A 24 -4.46 -4.09 8.79
C GLN A 24 -3.14 -3.74 8.09
N PRO A 25 -3.17 -3.34 6.81
CA PRO A 25 -1.98 -2.92 6.09
C PRO A 25 -1.32 -1.70 6.72
N GLY A 26 0.00 -1.77 6.94
CA GLY A 26 0.77 -0.67 7.52
C GLY A 26 0.67 0.65 6.77
N VAL A 27 0.52 0.59 5.44
CA VAL A 27 0.37 1.76 4.56
C VAL A 27 -0.82 2.65 4.95
N ILE A 28 -1.91 2.06 5.46
CA ILE A 28 -3.07 2.84 5.95
C ILE A 28 -2.65 3.70 7.14
N GLY A 29 -1.83 3.14 8.03
CA GLY A 29 -1.25 3.88 9.15
C GLY A 29 -0.38 5.05 8.68
N GLU A 30 0.42 4.86 7.63
CA GLU A 30 1.27 5.92 7.06
C GLU A 30 0.44 7.07 6.45
N ILE A 31 -0.67 6.75 5.79
CA ILE A 31 -1.62 7.76 5.28
C ILE A 31 -2.31 8.51 6.44
N ILE A 32 -2.74 7.79 7.48
CA ILE A 32 -3.36 8.41 8.67
C ILE A 32 -2.37 9.31 9.41
N ALA A 33 -1.10 8.90 9.51
CA ALA A 33 -0.03 9.75 10.02
C ALA A 33 0.06 11.07 9.24
N GLY A 34 -0.02 11.01 7.91
CA GLY A 34 -0.11 12.19 7.06
C GLY A 34 -1.33 13.07 7.34
N ILE A 35 -2.51 12.47 7.49
CA ILE A 35 -3.74 13.21 7.82
C ILE A 35 -3.59 13.97 9.16
N LEU A 36 -2.99 13.32 10.17
CA LEU A 36 -2.79 13.91 11.49
C LEU A 36 -1.70 15.00 11.50
N LEU A 37 -0.67 14.85 10.68
CA LEU A 37 0.37 15.87 10.50
C LEU A 37 -0.03 16.97 9.51
N GLY A 38 -1.09 16.73 8.73
CA GLY A 38 -1.62 17.66 7.76
C GLY A 38 -2.22 18.93 8.38
N PRO A 39 -2.65 19.88 7.54
CA PRO A 39 -3.06 21.22 7.94
C PRO A 39 -4.29 21.27 8.86
N CYS A 40 -5.01 20.16 9.05
CA CYS A 40 -6.24 20.12 9.84
C CYS A 40 -6.05 19.76 11.31
N PHE A 41 -4.91 19.18 11.67
CA PHE A 41 -4.64 18.70 13.02
C PHE A 41 -3.34 19.33 13.54
N ILE A 42 -2.22 18.60 13.55
CA ILE A 42 -0.95 19.12 14.06
C ILE A 42 -0.43 20.23 13.16
N GLY A 43 -0.63 20.14 11.84
CA GLY A 43 -0.30 21.20 10.89
C GLY A 43 -1.16 22.46 11.05
N ALA A 44 -2.32 22.40 11.72
CA ALA A 44 -3.11 23.60 12.04
C ALA A 44 -2.41 24.49 13.07
N LEU A 45 -1.50 23.91 13.87
CA LEU A 45 -0.65 24.64 14.81
C LEU A 45 0.56 25.28 14.11
N SER A 46 0.71 25.10 12.80
CA SER A 46 1.77 25.74 12.01
C SER A 46 1.59 27.27 12.06
N GLY A 47 2.63 27.99 12.50
CA GLY A 47 2.57 29.43 12.78
C GLY A 47 2.38 29.77 14.27
N SER A 48 2.17 28.76 15.14
CA SER A 48 2.22 28.97 16.59
C SER A 48 3.67 29.09 17.07
N SER A 49 3.96 30.20 17.76
CA SER A 49 5.24 30.44 18.43
C SER A 49 5.14 29.97 19.88
N ILE A 50 6.01 29.06 20.30
CA ILE A 50 6.18 28.77 21.72
C ILE A 50 6.98 29.92 22.32
N ILE A 51 6.33 30.75 23.13
CA ILE A 51 6.96 31.85 23.85
C ILE A 51 7.43 31.32 25.21
N LEU A 52 8.73 31.36 25.45
CA LEU A 52 9.35 30.97 26.71
C LEU A 52 10.17 32.17 27.21
N PHE A 53 9.93 32.59 28.44
CA PHE A 53 10.57 33.78 29.05
C PHE A 53 10.44 35.07 28.22
N GLY A 54 9.27 35.32 27.61
CA GLY A 54 9.03 36.54 26.82
C GLY A 54 9.75 36.58 25.46
N THR A 55 10.40 35.50 25.05
CA THR A 55 11.04 35.36 23.73
C THR A 55 10.43 34.20 22.95
N SER A 56 10.24 34.37 21.64
CA SER A 56 9.78 33.29 20.76
C SER A 56 10.93 32.29 20.55
N VAL A 57 10.94 31.19 21.32
CA VAL A 57 12.03 30.21 21.32
C VAL A 57 11.88 29.20 20.17
N PHE A 58 10.64 28.89 19.77
CA PHE A 58 10.39 27.91 18.71
C PHE A 58 9.17 28.31 17.87
N ASN A 59 9.40 28.57 16.57
CA ASN A 59 8.33 28.75 15.59
C ASN A 59 8.07 27.41 14.91
N LEU A 60 6.93 26.78 15.23
CA LEU A 60 6.54 25.54 14.57
C LEU A 60 6.02 25.89 13.16
N HIS A 61 6.86 25.70 12.14
CA HIS A 61 6.43 25.75 10.75
C HIS A 61 6.35 24.33 10.21
N LEU A 62 5.13 23.82 10.06
CA LEU A 62 4.84 22.46 9.62
C LEU A 62 3.98 22.51 8.35
N ASN A 63 4.62 22.47 7.19
CA ASN A 63 3.95 22.43 5.89
C ASN A 63 4.39 21.21 5.08
N LEU A 64 3.77 20.07 5.37
CA LEU A 64 3.97 18.83 4.62
C LEU A 64 3.38 18.88 3.20
N ALA A 65 2.63 19.93 2.83
CA ALA A 65 2.11 20.15 1.48
C ALA A 65 3.03 21.05 0.63
N SER A 66 4.17 21.46 1.17
CA SER A 66 5.15 22.28 0.46
C SER A 66 5.71 21.58 -0.78
N PRO A 67 6.03 22.33 -1.85
CA PRO A 67 6.56 21.76 -3.10
C PRO A 67 7.87 20.99 -2.87
N GLU A 68 8.73 21.45 -1.95
CA GLU A 68 9.99 20.80 -1.62
C GLU A 68 9.77 19.42 -0.97
N PHE A 69 8.79 19.32 -0.06
CA PHE A 69 8.43 18.04 0.55
C PHE A 69 7.78 17.10 -0.48
N LYS A 70 6.95 17.63 -1.38
CA LYS A 70 6.34 16.87 -2.50
C LYS A 70 7.41 16.20 -3.35
N GLU A 71 8.49 16.90 -3.71
CA GLU A 71 9.56 16.33 -4.56
C GLU A 71 10.29 15.17 -3.89
N ILE A 72 10.66 15.30 -2.60
CA ILE A 72 11.31 14.23 -1.83
C ILE A 72 10.37 13.03 -1.67
N ALA A 73 9.11 13.30 -1.35
CA ALA A 73 8.06 12.29 -1.24
C ALA A 73 7.84 11.56 -2.57
N TYR A 74 7.94 12.25 -3.71
CA TYR A 74 7.74 11.68 -5.03
C TYR A 74 8.80 10.61 -5.39
N ILE A 75 10.03 10.73 -4.88
CA ILE A 75 11.05 9.67 -5.01
C ILE A 75 10.57 8.36 -4.38
N GLY A 76 9.77 8.44 -3.30
CA GLY A 76 9.17 7.28 -2.65
C GLY A 76 8.29 6.46 -3.56
N VAL A 77 7.45 7.10 -4.38
CA VAL A 77 6.60 6.36 -5.33
C VAL A 77 7.41 5.78 -6.49
N ILE A 78 8.44 6.48 -6.96
CA ILE A 78 9.39 5.93 -7.95
C ILE A 78 10.04 4.65 -7.40
N PHE A 79 10.53 4.66 -6.16
CA PHE A 79 11.16 3.48 -5.54
C PHE A 79 10.16 2.35 -5.31
N LEU A 80 8.93 2.67 -4.91
CA LEU A 80 7.85 1.70 -4.75
C LEU A 80 7.59 0.96 -6.07
N LEU A 81 7.35 1.69 -7.16
CA LEU A 81 7.01 1.08 -8.45
C LEU A 81 8.21 0.42 -9.11
N PHE A 82 9.42 0.94 -8.90
CA PHE A 82 10.64 0.26 -9.33
C PHE A 82 10.80 -1.10 -8.64
N THR A 83 10.60 -1.15 -7.32
CA THR A 83 10.63 -2.40 -6.55
C THR A 83 9.58 -3.39 -7.06
N VAL A 84 8.36 -2.93 -7.31
CA VAL A 84 7.29 -3.77 -7.88
C VAL A 84 7.73 -4.32 -9.24
N GLY A 85 8.30 -3.48 -10.11
CA GLY A 85 8.84 -3.93 -11.41
C GLY A 85 9.91 -5.01 -11.28
N LEU A 86 10.84 -4.87 -10.32
CA LEU A 86 11.93 -5.83 -10.07
C LEU A 86 11.43 -7.20 -9.64
N GLU A 87 10.30 -7.25 -8.93
CA GLU A 87 9.71 -8.50 -8.43
C GLU A 87 8.91 -9.25 -9.49
N ILE A 88 8.67 -8.66 -10.68
CA ILE A 88 7.80 -9.26 -11.70
C ILE A 88 8.43 -10.48 -12.37
N ASN A 89 7.87 -11.67 -12.08
CA ASN A 89 8.24 -12.90 -12.77
C ASN A 89 7.40 -13.15 -14.03
N MET A 90 7.98 -12.84 -15.19
CA MET A 90 7.36 -13.02 -16.51
C MET A 90 7.00 -14.46 -16.88
N GLY A 91 7.62 -15.46 -16.24
CA GLY A 91 7.27 -16.88 -16.44
C GLY A 91 5.88 -17.22 -15.91
N GLU A 92 5.43 -16.53 -14.86
CA GLU A 92 4.13 -16.74 -14.23
C GLU A 92 2.99 -16.08 -15.02
N LEU A 93 3.25 -14.92 -15.64
CA LEU A 93 2.29 -14.23 -16.52
C LEU A 93 1.79 -15.12 -17.67
N LYS A 94 2.64 -15.99 -18.22
CA LYS A 94 2.26 -16.89 -19.32
C LYS A 94 1.27 -17.98 -18.91
N LYS A 95 1.31 -18.43 -17.65
CA LYS A 95 0.45 -19.52 -17.14
C LYS A 95 -1.01 -19.09 -16.99
N ALA A 96 -1.27 -17.79 -16.80
CA ALA A 96 -2.61 -17.25 -16.60
C ALA A 96 -3.12 -16.43 -17.79
N ARG A 97 -2.56 -16.59 -19.00
CA ARG A 97 -2.84 -15.71 -20.15
C ARG A 97 -4.33 -15.49 -20.48
N ARG A 98 -5.15 -16.55 -20.47
CA ARG A 98 -6.59 -16.45 -20.78
C ARG A 98 -7.33 -15.65 -19.71
N THR A 99 -7.10 -15.96 -18.43
CA THR A 99 -7.68 -15.22 -17.31
C THR A 99 -7.17 -13.78 -17.26
N GLY A 100 -5.86 -13.61 -17.46
CA GLY A 100 -5.21 -12.30 -17.58
C GLY A 100 -5.88 -11.40 -18.61
N PHE A 101 -6.17 -11.95 -19.79
CA PHE A 101 -6.80 -11.20 -20.87
C PHE A 101 -8.23 -10.74 -20.55
N PHE A 102 -9.11 -11.67 -20.16
CA PHE A 102 -10.51 -11.31 -19.87
C PHE A 102 -10.63 -10.40 -18.64
N VAL A 103 -9.98 -10.77 -17.54
CA VAL A 103 -9.99 -9.96 -16.31
C VAL A 103 -9.33 -8.60 -16.56
N GLY A 104 -8.28 -8.53 -17.38
CA GLY A 104 -7.66 -7.25 -17.74
C GLY A 104 -8.63 -6.32 -18.49
N ILE A 105 -9.25 -6.81 -19.56
CA ILE A 105 -10.21 -6.02 -20.36
C ILE A 105 -11.39 -5.55 -19.50
N PHE A 106 -12.08 -6.46 -18.82
CA PHE A 106 -13.25 -6.09 -18.03
C PHE A 106 -12.88 -5.28 -16.78
N GLY A 107 -11.72 -5.56 -16.19
CA GLY A 107 -11.13 -4.78 -15.10
C GLY A 107 -10.70 -3.37 -15.49
N ILE A 108 -10.76 -3.01 -16.78
CA ILE A 108 -10.50 -1.66 -17.27
C ILE A 108 -11.81 -1.03 -17.74
N VAL A 109 -12.50 -1.69 -18.67
CA VAL A 109 -13.70 -1.13 -19.32
C VAL A 109 -14.80 -0.82 -18.30
N ILE A 110 -15.11 -1.76 -17.39
CA ILE A 110 -16.19 -1.59 -16.42
C ILE A 110 -15.91 -0.44 -15.44
N PRO A 111 -14.77 -0.42 -14.69
CA PRO A 111 -14.50 0.68 -13.78
C PRO A 111 -14.36 2.03 -14.48
N PHE A 112 -13.76 2.08 -15.69
CA PHE A 112 -13.67 3.33 -16.45
C PHE A 112 -15.04 3.87 -16.82
N VAL A 113 -15.92 3.03 -17.39
CA VAL A 113 -17.28 3.45 -17.77
C VAL A 113 -18.09 3.88 -16.55
N LEU A 114 -18.01 3.16 -15.44
CA LEU A 114 -18.71 3.55 -14.22
C LEU A 114 -18.19 4.86 -13.63
N GLY A 115 -16.87 5.09 -13.65
CA GLY A 115 -16.30 6.38 -13.24
C GLY A 115 -16.72 7.51 -14.17
N TYR A 116 -16.76 7.27 -15.48
CA TYR A 116 -17.27 8.23 -16.45
C TYR A 116 -18.76 8.58 -16.16
N ILE A 117 -19.59 7.57 -15.91
CA ILE A 117 -21.00 7.77 -15.53
C ILE A 117 -21.12 8.59 -14.25
N VAL A 118 -20.30 8.31 -13.23
CA VAL A 118 -20.26 9.12 -11.99
C VAL A 118 -19.92 10.57 -12.34
N GLY A 119 -18.93 10.82 -13.20
CA GLY A 119 -18.63 12.18 -13.67
C GLY A 119 -19.84 12.88 -14.31
N MET A 120 -20.51 12.20 -15.25
CA MET A 120 -21.72 12.73 -15.90
C MET A 120 -22.84 13.03 -14.89
N LEU A 121 -23.08 12.13 -13.92
CA LEU A 121 -24.13 12.28 -12.90
C LEU A 121 -23.95 13.54 -12.03
N PHE A 122 -22.71 14.01 -11.89
CA PHE A 122 -22.37 15.23 -11.16
C PHE A 122 -22.07 16.41 -12.08
N ASN A 123 -22.61 16.39 -13.31
CA ASN A 123 -22.50 17.45 -14.32
C ASN A 123 -21.06 17.84 -14.67
N MET A 124 -20.13 16.88 -14.63
CA MET A 124 -18.76 17.10 -15.08
C MET A 124 -18.68 17.02 -16.61
N ASN A 125 -17.79 17.82 -17.20
CA ASN A 125 -17.54 17.77 -18.65
C ASN A 125 -16.98 16.40 -19.07
N ALA A 126 -17.00 16.08 -20.37
CA ALA A 126 -16.53 14.79 -20.89
C ALA A 126 -15.10 14.44 -20.44
N ILE A 127 -14.20 15.43 -20.49
CA ILE A 127 -12.80 15.27 -20.07
C ILE A 127 -12.70 15.03 -18.55
N GLN A 128 -13.42 15.79 -17.74
CA GLN A 128 -13.46 15.62 -16.28
C GLN A 128 -14.02 14.24 -15.90
N SER A 129 -15.07 13.79 -16.60
CA SER A 129 -15.66 12.46 -16.43
C SER A 129 -14.68 11.34 -16.83
N ALA A 130 -13.91 11.53 -17.91
CA ALA A 130 -12.85 10.60 -18.29
C ALA A 130 -11.72 10.53 -17.25
N VAL A 131 -11.38 11.66 -16.59
CA VAL A 131 -10.45 11.64 -15.46
C VAL A 131 -11.02 10.81 -14.31
N VAL A 132 -12.32 10.96 -13.97
CA VAL A 132 -12.96 10.11 -12.95
C VAL A 132 -12.93 8.63 -13.33
N GLY A 133 -13.19 8.30 -14.59
CA GLY A 133 -13.00 6.95 -15.13
C GLY A 133 -11.57 6.44 -14.90
N THR A 134 -10.57 7.28 -15.14
CA THR A 134 -9.15 6.94 -14.96
C THR A 134 -8.77 6.76 -13.49
N ILE A 135 -9.40 7.50 -12.57
CA ILE A 135 -9.21 7.30 -11.12
C ILE A 135 -9.67 5.89 -10.72
N PHE A 136 -10.80 5.41 -11.26
CA PHE A 136 -11.32 4.09 -10.93
C PHE A 136 -10.48 2.94 -11.50
N LEU A 137 -9.68 3.20 -12.54
CA LEU A 137 -8.74 2.23 -13.12
C LEU A 137 -7.51 1.95 -12.24
N ALA A 138 -7.21 2.83 -11.29
CA ALA A 138 -5.95 2.83 -10.56
C ALA A 138 -5.91 1.80 -9.41
N THR A 139 -6.12 0.54 -9.76
CA THR A 139 -6.00 -0.62 -8.87
C THR A 139 -4.58 -0.75 -8.32
N SER A 140 -4.41 -1.30 -7.11
CA SER A 140 -3.10 -1.47 -6.47
C SER A 140 -2.61 -2.92 -6.48
N THR A 141 -1.50 -3.15 -7.19
CA THR A 141 -0.72 -4.39 -7.22
C THR A 141 -0.20 -4.75 -5.83
N THR A 142 0.46 -3.81 -5.15
CA THR A 142 1.18 -4.05 -3.89
C THR A 142 0.27 -4.57 -2.80
N MET A 143 -0.94 -4.01 -2.68
CA MET A 143 -1.86 -4.37 -1.61
C MET A 143 -2.51 -5.73 -1.83
N ALA A 144 -2.96 -6.02 -3.06
CA ALA A 144 -3.51 -7.32 -3.41
C ALA A 144 -2.48 -8.44 -3.19
N ILE A 145 -1.24 -8.24 -3.64
CA ILE A 145 -0.13 -9.18 -3.46
C ILE A 145 0.17 -9.39 -1.98
N ARG A 146 0.24 -8.32 -1.17
CA ARG A 146 0.49 -8.44 0.26
C ARG A 146 -0.60 -9.24 0.98
N ILE A 147 -1.88 -8.99 0.69
CA ILE A 147 -2.96 -9.80 1.27
C ILE A 147 -2.82 -11.27 0.84
N LEU A 148 -2.55 -11.54 -0.43
CA LEU A 148 -2.41 -12.91 -0.91
C LEU A 148 -1.20 -13.62 -0.31
N SER A 149 -0.10 -12.89 -0.10
CA SER A 149 1.08 -13.38 0.60
C SER A 149 0.75 -13.71 2.05
N ASP A 150 0.05 -12.82 2.75
CA ASP A 150 -0.36 -13.01 4.15
C ASP A 150 -1.33 -14.20 4.32
N LEU A 151 -1.98 -14.63 3.24
CA LEU A 151 -2.86 -15.80 3.21
C LEU A 151 -2.17 -17.07 2.69
N ASP A 152 -0.89 -16.98 2.32
CA ASP A 152 -0.13 -18.05 1.66
C ASP A 152 -0.80 -18.55 0.35
N MET A 153 -1.45 -17.64 -0.39
CA MET A 153 -2.25 -17.95 -1.58
C MET A 153 -1.66 -17.42 -2.89
N LEU A 154 -0.46 -16.84 -2.87
CA LEU A 154 0.20 -16.32 -4.08
C LEU A 154 0.38 -17.38 -5.17
N SER A 155 0.67 -18.62 -4.80
CA SER A 155 0.89 -19.75 -5.72
C SER A 155 -0.41 -20.39 -6.24
N THR A 156 -1.58 -19.91 -5.80
CA THR A 156 -2.88 -20.43 -6.27
C THR A 156 -3.23 -19.87 -7.65
N ARG A 157 -4.18 -20.51 -8.35
CA ARG A 157 -4.68 -20.01 -9.65
C ARG A 157 -5.22 -18.58 -9.54
N VAL A 158 -5.90 -18.26 -8.44
CA VAL A 158 -6.41 -16.92 -8.15
C VAL A 158 -5.27 -15.93 -7.93
N GLY A 159 -4.21 -16.34 -7.22
CA GLY A 159 -3.06 -15.49 -6.96
C GLY A 159 -2.21 -15.18 -8.18
N LEU A 160 -1.88 -16.19 -8.96
CA LEU A 160 -1.18 -16.02 -10.24
C LEU A 160 -2.02 -15.20 -11.23
N ALA A 161 -3.34 -15.40 -11.25
CA ALA A 161 -4.25 -14.61 -12.09
C ALA A 161 -4.28 -13.14 -11.68
N LEU A 162 -4.52 -12.84 -10.39
CA LEU A 162 -4.50 -11.46 -9.88
C LEU A 162 -3.18 -10.78 -10.17
N TYR A 163 -2.07 -11.45 -9.91
CA TYR A 163 -0.74 -10.92 -10.18
C TYR A 163 -0.54 -10.55 -11.66
N THR A 164 -0.93 -11.45 -12.56
CA THR A 164 -0.83 -11.23 -14.01
C THR A 164 -1.70 -10.07 -14.48
N VAL A 165 -2.94 -10.01 -13.99
CA VAL A 165 -3.92 -9.01 -14.38
C VAL A 165 -3.50 -7.62 -13.92
N ILE A 166 -3.10 -7.47 -12.66
CA ILE A 166 -2.84 -6.13 -12.13
C ILE A 166 -1.63 -5.51 -12.83
N VAL A 167 -0.61 -6.30 -13.18
CA VAL A 167 0.52 -5.83 -14.00
C VAL A 167 0.07 -5.33 -15.38
N ILE A 168 -0.82 -6.08 -16.05
CA ILE A 168 -1.35 -5.68 -17.37
C ILE A 168 -2.21 -4.42 -17.23
N ASN A 169 -3.04 -4.35 -16.20
CA ASN A 169 -3.89 -3.20 -15.93
C ASN A 169 -3.08 -1.95 -15.64
N ASP A 170 -2.00 -2.05 -14.86
CA ASP A 170 -1.11 -0.92 -14.58
C ASP A 170 -0.53 -0.35 -15.90
N VAL A 171 -0.15 -1.20 -16.87
CA VAL A 171 0.32 -0.72 -18.18
C VAL A 171 -0.80 -0.05 -18.98
N ILE A 172 -1.97 -0.67 -19.09
CA ILE A 172 -3.06 -0.12 -19.93
C ILE A 172 -3.68 1.12 -19.29
N ALA A 173 -3.88 1.14 -17.97
CA ALA A 173 -4.39 2.31 -17.24
C ALA A 173 -3.52 3.54 -17.48
N MET A 174 -2.21 3.33 -17.67
CA MET A 174 -1.27 4.40 -17.96
C MET A 174 -1.33 4.90 -19.41
N ILE A 175 -1.65 4.03 -20.37
CA ILE A 175 -1.97 4.45 -21.74
C ILE A 175 -3.24 5.30 -21.73
N ILE A 176 -4.27 4.86 -21.00
CA ILE A 176 -5.52 5.61 -20.85
C ILE A 176 -5.26 6.95 -20.17
N PHE A 177 -4.45 6.98 -19.11
CA PHE A 177 -3.99 8.20 -18.47
C PHE A 177 -3.33 9.14 -19.49
N ALA A 178 -2.32 8.69 -20.23
CA ALA A 178 -1.65 9.54 -21.23
C ALA A 178 -2.64 10.12 -22.27
N LEU A 179 -3.63 9.34 -22.70
CA LEU A 179 -4.66 9.79 -23.64
C LEU A 179 -5.63 10.82 -23.04
N VAL A 180 -6.10 10.60 -21.81
CA VAL A 180 -7.04 11.50 -21.11
C VAL A 180 -6.39 12.85 -20.80
N PHE A 181 -5.09 12.83 -20.50
CA PHE A 181 -4.35 14.03 -20.12
C PHE A 181 -3.62 14.70 -21.31
N SER A 182 -3.69 14.12 -22.51
CA SER A 182 -3.10 14.69 -23.72
C SER A 182 -3.72 16.04 -24.07
N THR A 183 -2.89 17.07 -24.24
CA THR A 183 -3.28 18.39 -24.75
C THR A 183 -3.13 18.51 -26.29
N GLY A 184 -2.64 17.46 -26.96
CA GLY A 184 -2.41 17.43 -28.41
C GLY A 184 -3.21 16.34 -29.13
N ASN A 185 -2.92 16.16 -30.43
CA ASN A 185 -3.56 15.13 -31.26
C ASN A 185 -3.35 13.73 -30.64
N SER A 186 -4.44 13.05 -30.29
CA SER A 186 -4.41 11.74 -29.62
C SER A 186 -3.62 10.70 -30.40
N PHE A 187 -3.54 10.82 -31.74
CA PHE A 187 -2.73 9.93 -32.57
C PHE A 187 -1.22 10.13 -32.34
N ILE A 188 -0.77 11.37 -32.15
CA ILE A 188 0.63 11.69 -31.87
C ILE A 188 1.01 11.18 -30.49
N VAL A 189 0.14 11.33 -29.49
CA VAL A 189 0.38 10.79 -28.15
C VAL A 189 0.38 9.27 -28.15
N LEU A 190 -0.52 8.63 -28.90
CA LEU A 190 -0.49 7.17 -29.05
C LEU A 190 0.82 6.71 -29.71
N LEU A 191 1.32 7.45 -30.71
CA LEU A 191 2.61 7.18 -31.34
C LEU A 191 3.78 7.39 -30.38
N GLN A 192 3.77 8.46 -29.56
CA GLN A 192 4.78 8.73 -28.54
C GLN A 192 4.81 7.64 -27.47
N VAL A 193 3.63 7.22 -26.99
CA VAL A 193 3.50 6.12 -26.03
C VAL A 193 3.98 4.80 -26.65
N ALA A 194 3.57 4.49 -27.88
CA ALA A 194 4.03 3.30 -28.59
C ALA A 194 5.55 3.32 -28.81
N PHE A 195 6.11 4.46 -29.22
CA PHE A 195 7.54 4.65 -29.39
C PHE A 195 8.28 4.51 -28.06
N PHE A 196 7.78 5.10 -26.97
CA PHE A 196 8.33 4.94 -25.63
C PHE A 196 8.40 3.46 -25.24
N PHE A 197 7.31 2.71 -25.40
CA PHE A 197 7.30 1.27 -25.10
C PHE A 197 8.25 0.50 -26.04
N LEU A 198 8.26 0.79 -27.34
CA LEU A 198 9.13 0.11 -28.30
C LEU A 198 10.61 0.37 -28.00
N PHE A 199 10.96 1.62 -27.74
CA PHE A 199 12.30 2.08 -27.39
C PHE A 199 12.76 1.49 -26.06
N THR A 200 11.95 1.61 -25.00
CA THR A 200 12.27 1.06 -23.68
C THR A 200 12.35 -0.46 -23.69
N ILE A 201 11.52 -1.15 -24.48
CA ILE A 201 11.62 -2.60 -24.72
C ILE A 201 12.90 -2.95 -25.48
N GLY A 202 13.24 -2.23 -26.53
CA GLY A 202 14.47 -2.44 -27.30
C GLY A 202 15.72 -2.28 -26.43
N VAL A 203 15.83 -1.14 -25.73
CA VAL A 203 16.94 -0.83 -24.80
C VAL A 203 16.96 -1.83 -23.64
N GLY A 204 15.81 -2.12 -23.03
CA GLY A 204 15.70 -3.05 -21.92
C GLY A 204 16.11 -4.47 -22.27
N LEU A 205 15.69 -4.98 -23.44
CA LEU A 205 16.11 -6.30 -23.94
C LEU A 205 17.60 -6.33 -24.28
N PHE A 206 18.15 -5.25 -24.85
CA PHE A 206 19.58 -5.13 -25.12
C PHE A 206 20.41 -5.19 -23.82
N ILE A 207 20.01 -4.44 -22.79
CA ILE A 207 20.65 -4.47 -21.46
C ILE A 207 20.61 -5.87 -20.86
N VAL A 208 19.45 -6.54 -20.92
CA VAL A 208 19.30 -7.91 -20.40
C VAL A 208 20.18 -8.88 -21.18
N ALA A 209 20.20 -8.82 -22.51
CA ALA A 209 21.00 -9.71 -23.36
C ALA A 209 22.51 -9.54 -23.14
N TYR A 210 22.98 -8.30 -22.99
CA TYR A 210 24.38 -7.99 -22.71
C TYR A 210 24.81 -8.46 -21.31
N THR A 211 23.94 -8.29 -20.32
CA THR A 211 24.22 -8.63 -18.92
C THR A 211 24.17 -10.15 -18.67
N LYS A 212 23.29 -10.88 -19.36
CA LYS A 212 23.11 -12.33 -19.19
C LYS A 212 24.36 -13.14 -19.57
N LYS A 213 25.22 -12.60 -20.45
CA LYS A 213 26.46 -13.25 -20.91
C LYS A 213 27.65 -13.07 -19.96
N LYS A 214 27.60 -12.14 -19.00
CA LYS A 214 28.70 -11.91 -18.05
C LYS A 214 28.41 -12.64 -16.74
N LYS A 215 29.23 -13.65 -16.39
CA LYS A 215 29.25 -14.18 -15.02
C LYS A 215 29.63 -13.04 -14.08
N VAL A 216 28.78 -12.74 -13.10
CA VAL A 216 29.03 -11.68 -12.12
C VAL A 216 30.16 -12.15 -11.20
N THR A 217 31.39 -11.82 -11.56
CA THR A 217 32.60 -12.17 -10.77
C THR A 217 32.97 -11.09 -9.76
N ARG A 218 32.37 -9.89 -9.82
CA ARG A 218 32.71 -8.77 -8.93
C ARG A 218 31.66 -8.53 -7.84
N LYS A 219 32.10 -8.75 -6.60
CA LYS A 219 31.46 -8.33 -5.35
C LYS A 219 31.58 -6.80 -5.18
N ALA A 220 30.74 -6.02 -5.85
CA ALA A 220 30.58 -4.60 -5.54
C ALA A 220 29.09 -4.23 -5.51
N PRO A 221 28.37 -4.60 -4.44
CA PRO A 221 26.92 -4.43 -4.33
C PRO A 221 26.47 -2.97 -4.52
N ILE A 222 27.30 -2.01 -4.08
CA ILE A 222 27.05 -0.57 -4.18
C ILE A 222 27.05 -0.11 -5.65
N ILE A 223 27.97 -0.61 -6.48
CA ILE A 223 28.03 -0.26 -7.91
C ILE A 223 26.81 -0.82 -8.66
N ILE A 224 26.38 -2.04 -8.30
CA ILE A 224 25.19 -2.66 -8.87
C ILE A 224 23.92 -1.87 -8.52
N LEU A 225 23.80 -1.45 -7.26
CA LEU A 225 22.69 -0.62 -6.78
C LEU A 225 22.65 0.74 -7.50
N THR A 226 23.79 1.44 -7.55
CA THR A 226 23.89 2.75 -8.21
C THR A 226 23.56 2.66 -9.69
N MET A 227 24.04 1.64 -10.40
CA MET A 227 23.64 1.39 -11.80
C MET A 227 22.13 1.12 -11.95
N GLY A 228 21.55 0.35 -11.03
CA GLY A 228 20.10 0.11 -11.02
C GLY A 228 19.29 1.39 -10.83
N LEU A 229 19.73 2.27 -9.93
CA LEU A 229 19.11 3.58 -9.69
C LEU A 229 19.29 4.53 -10.88
N VAL A 230 20.48 4.58 -11.48
CA VAL A 230 20.74 5.39 -12.69
C VAL A 230 19.80 4.97 -13.81
N LEU A 231 19.66 3.67 -14.07
CA LEU A 231 18.71 3.17 -15.07
C LEU A 231 17.25 3.51 -14.69
N CYS A 232 16.87 3.36 -13.44
CA CYS A 232 15.54 3.73 -12.95
C CYS A 232 15.23 5.21 -13.26
N PHE A 233 16.12 6.13 -12.91
CA PHE A 233 15.92 7.56 -13.13
C PHE A 233 16.01 7.96 -14.60
N ILE A 234 16.88 7.32 -15.41
CA ILE A 234 16.91 7.56 -16.86
C ILE A 234 15.57 7.19 -17.49
N PHE A 235 15.02 6.00 -17.18
CA PHE A 235 13.72 5.61 -17.72
C PHE A 235 12.59 6.51 -17.21
N ALA A 236 12.63 6.89 -15.93
CA ALA A 236 11.67 7.81 -15.33
C ALA A 236 11.69 9.18 -16.03
N SER A 237 12.87 9.77 -16.24
CA SER A 237 13.04 11.04 -16.94
C SER A 237 12.62 10.96 -18.41
N LEU A 238 12.95 9.86 -19.11
CA LEU A 238 12.50 9.64 -20.49
C LEU A 238 10.97 9.56 -20.58
N ALA A 239 10.32 8.91 -19.61
CA ALA A 239 8.87 8.85 -19.55
C ALA A 239 8.27 10.25 -19.40
N GLU A 240 8.80 11.04 -18.47
CA GLU A 240 8.33 12.41 -18.20
C GLU A 240 8.49 13.33 -19.42
N ASN A 241 9.63 13.27 -20.09
CA ASN A 241 9.89 14.04 -21.32
C ASN A 241 8.95 13.65 -22.47
N MET A 242 8.42 12.42 -22.46
CA MET A 242 7.46 11.91 -23.45
C MET A 242 6.00 12.18 -23.06
N GLY A 243 5.75 13.00 -22.02
CA GLY A 243 4.41 13.34 -21.55
C GLY A 243 3.72 12.23 -20.74
N ILE A 244 4.48 11.19 -20.38
CA ILE A 244 4.08 10.07 -19.53
C ILE A 244 4.50 10.37 -18.08
N THR A 245 4.04 9.62 -17.07
CA THR A 245 4.52 9.82 -15.69
C THR A 245 5.86 9.14 -15.45
N ALA A 246 6.75 9.80 -14.69
CA ALA A 246 8.05 9.26 -14.29
C ALA A 246 7.96 7.88 -13.59
N ILE A 247 6.85 7.65 -12.90
CA ILE A 247 6.52 6.41 -12.19
C ILE A 247 6.46 5.21 -13.14
N ILE A 248 5.97 5.41 -14.37
CA ILE A 248 5.90 4.34 -15.39
C ILE A 248 7.30 3.99 -15.87
N GLY A 249 8.13 4.99 -16.11
CA GLY A 249 9.53 4.77 -16.47
C GLY A 249 10.26 3.96 -15.39
N ALA A 250 10.08 4.30 -14.12
CA ALA A 250 10.63 3.56 -13.00
C ALA A 250 10.14 2.11 -12.95
N PHE A 251 8.84 1.87 -13.14
CA PHE A 251 8.27 0.52 -13.20
C PHE A 251 8.88 -0.31 -14.34
N ILE A 252 8.97 0.26 -15.55
CA ILE A 252 9.52 -0.41 -16.74
C ILE A 252 11.01 -0.74 -16.54
N ALA A 253 11.79 0.18 -15.96
CA ALA A 253 13.17 -0.09 -15.59
C ALA A 253 13.26 -1.31 -14.65
N GLY A 254 12.35 -1.39 -13.66
CA GLY A 254 12.26 -2.52 -12.74
C GLY A 254 11.98 -3.83 -13.47
N LEU A 255 11.03 -3.80 -14.42
CA LEU A 255 10.65 -4.96 -15.22
C LEU A 255 11.81 -5.56 -16.02
N PHE A 256 12.69 -4.71 -16.57
CA PHE A 256 13.86 -5.16 -17.32
C PHE A 256 14.99 -5.62 -16.41
N ILE A 257 15.30 -4.84 -15.36
CA ILE A 257 16.34 -5.18 -14.40
C ILE A 257 15.98 -6.46 -13.65
N GLY A 258 14.69 -6.71 -13.40
CA GLY A 258 14.15 -7.94 -12.83
C GLY A 258 14.52 -9.21 -13.60
N ARG A 259 14.93 -9.10 -14.88
CA ARG A 259 15.40 -10.22 -15.71
C ARG A 259 16.91 -10.43 -15.69
N THR A 260 17.64 -9.55 -15.02
CA THR A 260 19.09 -9.64 -14.89
C THR A 260 19.46 -10.46 -13.65
N PRO A 261 20.61 -11.16 -13.63
CA PRO A 261 21.05 -11.91 -12.46
C PRO A 261 21.28 -11.04 -11.21
N GLN A 262 21.36 -9.72 -11.37
CA GLN A 262 21.54 -8.72 -10.31
C GLN A 262 20.21 -8.26 -9.66
N ALA A 263 19.06 -8.67 -10.20
CA ALA A 263 17.73 -8.20 -9.77
C ALA A 263 17.52 -8.30 -8.25
N ASN A 264 17.83 -9.47 -7.67
CA ASN A 264 17.62 -9.71 -6.23
C ASN A 264 18.46 -8.77 -5.35
N ILE A 265 19.72 -8.55 -5.73
CA ILE A 265 20.63 -7.66 -5.01
C ILE A 265 20.06 -6.24 -5.01
N ILE A 266 19.67 -5.75 -6.19
CA ILE A 266 19.10 -4.40 -6.35
C ILE A 266 17.80 -4.27 -5.55
N ALA A 267 16.92 -5.28 -5.65
CA ALA A 267 15.64 -5.29 -4.93
C ALA A 267 15.83 -5.21 -3.40
N ASP A 268 16.75 -5.97 -2.82
CA ASP A 268 16.97 -5.97 -1.37
C ASP A 268 17.44 -4.60 -0.84
N TYR A 269 18.40 -3.97 -1.52
CA TYR A 269 18.88 -2.65 -1.12
C TYR A 269 17.83 -1.55 -1.31
N ILE A 270 17.10 -1.56 -2.42
CA ILE A 270 16.08 -0.56 -2.71
C ILE A 270 14.89 -0.71 -1.77
N LYS A 271 14.48 -1.94 -1.44
CA LYS A 271 13.49 -2.17 -0.39
C LYS A 271 13.95 -1.60 0.93
N THR A 272 15.21 -1.83 1.30
CA THR A 272 15.77 -1.35 2.57
C THR A 272 15.67 0.18 2.66
N ILE A 273 16.15 0.89 1.64
CA ILE A 273 16.15 2.36 1.65
C ILE A 273 14.73 2.93 1.43
N GLY A 274 13.99 2.36 0.48
CA GLY A 274 12.64 2.77 0.10
C GLY A 274 11.65 2.62 1.26
N TYR A 275 11.52 1.43 1.84
CA TYR A 275 10.58 1.20 2.94
C TYR A 275 11.04 1.82 4.27
N ALA A 276 12.34 2.05 4.47
CA ALA A 276 12.81 2.76 5.66
C ALA A 276 12.48 4.25 5.62
N PHE A 277 12.63 4.90 4.46
CA PHE A 277 12.64 6.36 4.35
C PHE A 277 11.65 6.92 3.31
N PHE A 278 11.88 6.69 2.03
CA PHE A 278 11.17 7.42 0.96
C PHE A 278 9.69 7.02 0.80
N ILE A 279 9.37 5.74 0.86
CA ILE A 279 8.00 5.24 0.68
C ILE A 279 7.07 5.74 1.80
N PRO A 280 7.46 5.70 3.10
CA PRO A 280 6.67 6.32 4.16
C PRO A 280 6.42 7.82 3.97
N LEU A 281 7.43 8.58 3.53
CA LEU A 281 7.28 10.02 3.25
C LEU A 281 6.24 10.27 2.17
N PHE A 282 6.22 9.45 1.12
CA PHE A 282 5.21 9.51 0.08
C PHE A 282 3.79 9.34 0.63
N PHE A 283 3.55 8.29 1.42
CA PHE A 283 2.21 8.05 1.98
C PHE A 283 1.79 9.11 3.01
N VAL A 284 2.75 9.66 3.76
CA VAL A 284 2.51 10.79 4.66
C VAL A 284 2.15 12.06 3.87
N TRP A 285 2.89 12.38 2.80
CA TRP A 285 2.57 13.50 1.92
C TRP A 285 1.15 13.40 1.35
N ILE A 286 0.77 12.20 0.91
CA ILE A 286 -0.59 11.91 0.45
C ILE A 286 -1.64 12.26 1.52
N GLY A 287 -1.44 11.77 2.74
CA GLY A 287 -2.37 12.04 3.84
C GLY A 287 -2.42 13.52 4.21
N ALA A 288 -1.26 14.20 4.21
CA ALA A 288 -1.14 15.61 4.57
C ALA A 288 -1.71 16.55 3.51
N SER A 289 -1.77 16.12 2.24
CA SER A 289 -2.39 16.87 1.13
C SER A 289 -3.91 16.96 1.24
N PHE A 290 -4.51 16.32 2.24
CA PHE A 290 -5.95 16.34 2.47
C PHE A 290 -6.35 17.45 3.44
N ASN A 291 -7.37 18.21 3.07
CA ASN A 291 -7.93 19.26 3.92
C ASN A 291 -9.35 18.91 4.39
N PHE A 292 -9.48 18.42 5.63
CA PHE A 292 -10.74 18.20 6.34
C PHE A 292 -11.52 19.48 6.65
N LEU A 293 -10.88 20.67 6.72
CA LEU A 293 -11.64 21.91 6.96
C LEU A 293 -12.65 22.16 5.85
N TYR A 294 -12.34 21.76 4.62
CA TYR A 294 -13.27 21.85 3.50
C TYR A 294 -14.58 21.08 3.74
N LEU A 295 -14.52 19.90 4.34
CA LEU A 295 -15.71 19.08 4.66
C LEU A 295 -16.58 19.73 5.74
N ILE A 296 -15.97 20.47 6.67
CA ILE A 296 -16.65 21.02 7.85
C ILE A 296 -17.19 22.43 7.57
N GLN A 297 -16.47 23.23 6.78
CA GLN A 297 -16.82 24.62 6.47
C GLN A 297 -17.77 24.75 5.28
N SER A 298 -17.93 23.71 4.44
CA SER A 298 -18.84 23.81 3.30
C SER A 298 -20.29 23.87 3.78
N GLU A 299 -21.06 24.87 3.37
CA GLU A 299 -22.52 24.93 3.62
C GLU A 299 -23.31 23.76 2.96
N GLN A 300 -22.63 22.96 2.12
CA GLN A 300 -23.18 21.86 1.34
C GLN A 300 -22.68 20.46 1.79
N ILE A 301 -22.48 20.26 3.10
CA ILE A 301 -21.98 18.98 3.66
C ILE A 301 -22.79 17.77 3.15
N VAL A 302 -24.12 17.89 3.07
CA VAL A 302 -25.00 16.80 2.63
C VAL A 302 -24.74 16.40 1.18
N SER A 303 -24.62 17.38 0.27
CA SER A 303 -24.32 17.14 -1.15
C SER A 303 -22.92 16.53 -1.32
N LEU A 304 -21.95 16.99 -0.53
CA LEU A 304 -20.59 16.50 -0.53
C LEU A 304 -20.51 15.04 -0.06
N LEU A 305 -21.17 14.70 1.05
CA LEU A 305 -21.25 13.34 1.55
C LEU A 305 -21.95 12.41 0.56
N PHE A 306 -23.04 12.86 -0.06
CA PHE A 306 -23.73 12.11 -1.10
C PHE A 306 -22.82 11.80 -2.30
N PHE A 307 -22.06 12.80 -2.77
CA PHE A 307 -21.05 12.61 -3.81
C PHE A 307 -20.00 11.56 -3.41
N ILE A 308 -19.41 11.69 -2.22
CA ILE A 308 -18.38 10.78 -1.73
C ILE A 308 -18.92 9.35 -1.63
N ILE A 309 -20.13 9.16 -1.09
CA ILE A 309 -20.74 7.84 -0.94
C ILE A 309 -20.93 7.19 -2.31
N ILE A 310 -21.51 7.91 -3.27
CA ILE A 310 -21.71 7.38 -4.63
C ILE A 310 -20.37 7.07 -5.29
N PHE A 311 -19.40 7.99 -5.21
CA PHE A 311 -18.08 7.83 -5.78
C PHE A 311 -17.38 6.59 -5.23
N VAL A 312 -17.40 6.38 -3.92
CA VAL A 312 -16.81 5.20 -3.27
C VAL A 312 -17.54 3.92 -3.67
N ILE A 313 -18.87 3.90 -3.62
CA ILE A 313 -19.65 2.71 -3.96
C ILE A 313 -19.40 2.29 -5.41
N PHE A 314 -19.46 3.22 -6.35
CA PHE A 314 -19.23 2.93 -7.77
C PHE A 314 -17.77 2.57 -8.06
N GLY A 315 -16.80 3.21 -7.39
CA GLY A 315 -15.39 2.86 -7.53
C GLY A 315 -15.09 1.43 -7.07
N LEU A 316 -15.65 1.04 -5.93
CA LEU A 316 -15.53 -0.32 -5.39
C LEU A 316 -16.28 -1.35 -6.25
N LEU A 317 -17.53 -1.05 -6.63
CA LEU A 317 -18.34 -1.92 -7.46
C LEU A 317 -17.75 -2.11 -8.86
N GLY A 318 -17.23 -1.06 -9.48
CA GLY A 318 -16.66 -1.15 -10.82
C GLY A 318 -15.44 -2.05 -10.87
N ASN A 319 -14.53 -1.90 -9.91
CA ASN A 319 -13.37 -2.78 -9.79
C ASN A 319 -13.78 -4.23 -9.46
N PHE A 320 -14.74 -4.41 -8.55
CA PHE A 320 -15.26 -5.74 -8.21
C PHE A 320 -15.92 -6.43 -9.41
N LEU A 321 -16.81 -5.73 -10.12
CA LEU A 321 -17.53 -6.25 -11.28
C LEU A 321 -16.58 -6.53 -12.44
N GLY A 322 -15.59 -5.67 -12.68
CA GLY A 322 -14.53 -5.91 -13.67
C GLY A 322 -13.80 -7.22 -13.43
N GLY A 323 -13.33 -7.45 -12.21
CA GLY A 323 -12.64 -8.68 -11.85
C GLY A 323 -13.56 -9.92 -11.85
N PHE A 324 -14.78 -9.79 -11.34
CA PHE A 324 -15.75 -10.88 -11.28
C PHE A 324 -16.20 -11.35 -12.66
N THR A 325 -16.58 -10.42 -13.54
CA THR A 325 -17.07 -10.73 -14.89
C THR A 325 -15.95 -11.32 -15.74
N GLY A 326 -14.77 -10.72 -15.73
CA GLY A 326 -13.61 -11.25 -16.44
C GLY A 326 -13.18 -12.63 -15.94
N GLY A 327 -13.26 -12.87 -14.62
CA GLY A 327 -12.95 -14.18 -14.04
C GLY A 327 -13.96 -15.26 -14.44
N ARG A 328 -15.25 -14.92 -14.52
CA ARG A 328 -16.28 -15.85 -14.97
C ARG A 328 -16.13 -16.20 -16.44
N LEU A 329 -15.85 -15.21 -17.30
CA LEU A 329 -15.67 -15.39 -18.74
C LEU A 329 -14.36 -16.14 -19.07
N SER A 330 -13.35 -16.07 -18.20
CA SER A 330 -12.14 -16.87 -18.36
C SER A 330 -12.30 -18.34 -17.97
N GLY A 331 -13.43 -18.72 -17.37
CA GLY A 331 -13.75 -20.09 -16.95
C GLY A 331 -13.46 -20.40 -15.48
N LEU A 332 -13.22 -19.40 -14.63
CA LEU A 332 -13.04 -19.62 -13.20
C LEU A 332 -14.35 -19.93 -12.48
N GLY A 333 -14.24 -20.66 -11.36
CA GLY A 333 -15.37 -20.94 -10.49
C GLY A 333 -15.95 -19.64 -9.91
N ARG A 334 -17.23 -19.67 -9.50
CA ARG A 334 -17.91 -18.48 -8.93
C ARG A 334 -17.16 -17.89 -7.74
N ARG A 335 -16.61 -18.74 -6.85
CA ARG A 335 -15.82 -18.29 -5.69
C ARG A 335 -14.47 -17.70 -6.09
N GLU A 336 -13.78 -18.31 -7.05
CA GLU A 336 -12.51 -17.79 -7.57
C GLU A 336 -12.71 -16.44 -8.23
N SER A 337 -13.79 -16.28 -9.01
CA SER A 337 -14.15 -15.01 -9.65
C SER A 337 -14.50 -13.92 -8.63
N ILE A 338 -15.22 -14.26 -7.55
CA ILE A 338 -15.48 -13.31 -6.45
C ILE A 338 -14.17 -12.89 -5.79
N SER A 339 -13.25 -13.82 -5.56
CA SER A 339 -11.94 -13.51 -4.99
C SER A 339 -11.09 -12.62 -5.90
N ILE A 340 -11.14 -12.81 -7.23
CA ILE A 340 -10.49 -11.89 -8.19
C ILE A 340 -11.14 -10.51 -8.14
N GLY A 341 -12.48 -10.42 -8.20
CA GLY A 341 -13.19 -9.16 -8.09
C GLY A 341 -12.81 -8.39 -6.82
N ILE A 342 -12.82 -9.07 -5.67
CA ILE A 342 -12.41 -8.47 -4.39
C ILE A 342 -10.93 -8.06 -4.44
N GLY A 343 -10.06 -8.89 -5.00
CA GLY A 343 -8.63 -8.60 -5.12
C GLY A 343 -8.30 -7.39 -5.99
N MET A 344 -9.23 -6.97 -6.87
CA MET A 344 -9.09 -5.77 -7.71
C MET A 344 -9.71 -4.51 -7.11
N MET A 345 -10.46 -4.61 -6.01
CA MET A 345 -11.03 -3.44 -5.32
C MET A 345 -10.01 -2.44 -4.75
N PRO A 346 -8.82 -2.82 -4.25
CA PRO A 346 -7.87 -1.88 -3.65
C PRO A 346 -7.43 -0.83 -4.65
N VAL A 347 -7.69 0.43 -4.30
CA VAL A 347 -7.18 1.61 -5.00
C VAL A 347 -6.15 2.27 -4.09
N MET A 348 -5.03 2.75 -4.63
CA MET A 348 -3.96 3.34 -3.81
C MET A 348 -3.34 4.58 -4.49
N ALA A 349 -2.01 4.67 -4.51
CA ALA A 349 -1.25 5.87 -4.87
C ALA A 349 -1.57 6.40 -6.27
N VAL A 350 -1.71 5.51 -7.25
CA VAL A 350 -1.92 5.88 -8.65
C VAL A 350 -3.20 6.70 -8.81
N ALA A 351 -4.29 6.36 -8.11
CA ALA A 351 -5.55 7.12 -8.18
C ALA A 351 -5.37 8.57 -7.75
N LEU A 352 -4.61 8.79 -6.67
CA LEU A 352 -4.34 10.13 -6.19
C LEU A 352 -3.47 10.90 -7.18
N ILE A 353 -2.47 10.26 -7.79
CA ILE A 353 -1.65 10.88 -8.83
C ILE A 353 -2.52 11.32 -10.02
N VAL A 354 -3.49 10.50 -10.41
CA VAL A 354 -4.44 10.85 -11.47
C VAL A 354 -5.22 12.11 -11.10
N VAL A 355 -5.77 12.16 -9.89
CA VAL A 355 -6.47 13.34 -9.39
C VAL A 355 -5.56 14.55 -9.33
N THR A 356 -4.39 14.45 -8.69
CA THR A 356 -3.50 15.59 -8.49
C THR A 356 -2.99 16.11 -9.82
N THR A 357 -2.68 15.24 -10.79
CA THR A 357 -2.28 15.68 -12.13
C THR A 357 -3.42 16.40 -12.85
N GLY A 358 -4.67 15.96 -12.69
CA GLY A 358 -5.81 16.69 -13.26
C GLY A 358 -6.09 18.03 -12.63
N ILE A 359 -5.81 18.14 -11.34
CA ILE A 359 -5.88 19.42 -10.63
C ILE A 359 -4.73 20.33 -11.09
N ASP A 360 -3.50 19.82 -11.13
CA ASP A 360 -2.29 20.55 -11.51
C ASP A 360 -2.35 21.04 -12.97
N ARG A 361 -3.01 20.30 -13.87
CA ARG A 361 -3.29 20.71 -15.26
C ARG A 361 -4.54 21.60 -15.43
N GLY A 362 -5.18 22.02 -14.34
CA GLY A 362 -6.33 22.92 -14.36
C GLY A 362 -7.61 22.30 -14.93
N MET A 363 -7.69 20.96 -15.07
CA MET A 363 -8.85 20.29 -15.68
C MET A 363 -10.12 20.41 -14.82
N PHE A 364 -9.94 20.64 -13.53
CA PHE A 364 -11.00 20.86 -12.55
C PHE A 364 -11.14 22.32 -12.11
N GLY A 365 -10.54 23.26 -12.84
CA GLY A 365 -10.47 24.68 -12.49
C GLY A 365 -9.29 24.99 -11.56
N ASP A 366 -9.47 25.93 -10.64
CA ASP A 366 -8.48 26.33 -9.64
C ASP A 366 -8.03 25.13 -8.78
N PRO A 367 -6.73 24.92 -8.53
CA PRO A 367 -6.22 23.93 -7.58
C PRO A 367 -6.81 23.99 -6.18
N ALA A 368 -7.21 25.19 -5.74
CA ALA A 368 -7.93 25.42 -4.47
C ALA A 368 -9.46 25.42 -4.64
N GLY A 369 -9.96 25.19 -5.86
CA GLY A 369 -11.36 25.21 -6.21
C GLY A 369 -12.20 24.11 -5.57
N LEU A 370 -13.52 24.35 -5.56
CA LEU A 370 -14.52 23.45 -4.98
C LEU A 370 -14.41 22.03 -5.57
N LEU A 371 -14.41 21.90 -6.89
CA LEU A 371 -14.43 20.62 -7.61
C LEU A 371 -13.14 19.81 -7.38
N ALA A 372 -11.98 20.48 -7.41
CA ALA A 372 -10.67 19.89 -7.17
C ALA A 372 -10.59 19.26 -5.76
N ASN A 373 -11.02 20.00 -4.74
CA ASN A 373 -11.07 19.50 -3.37
C ASN A 373 -12.08 18.36 -3.20
N LYS A 374 -13.28 18.45 -3.81
CA LYS A 374 -14.29 17.36 -3.81
C LYS A 374 -13.70 16.04 -4.32
N LEU A 375 -13.01 16.07 -5.46
CA LEU A 375 -12.43 14.88 -6.10
C LEU A 375 -11.23 14.32 -5.32
N ARG A 376 -10.34 15.19 -4.83
CA ARG A 376 -9.22 14.77 -3.97
C ARG A 376 -9.74 14.07 -2.72
N THR A 377 -10.77 14.64 -2.10
CA THR A 377 -11.38 14.07 -0.91
C THR A 377 -12.06 12.74 -1.18
N ALA A 378 -12.92 12.67 -2.20
CA ALA A 378 -13.62 11.43 -2.56
C ALA A 378 -12.66 10.28 -2.92
N THR A 379 -11.56 10.60 -3.62
CA THR A 379 -10.53 9.63 -3.98
C THR A 379 -9.79 9.10 -2.77
N LEU A 380 -9.47 9.96 -1.79
CA LEU A 380 -8.88 9.50 -0.53
C LEU A 380 -9.84 8.57 0.23
N PHE A 381 -11.13 8.91 0.31
CA PHE A 381 -12.12 8.01 0.92
C PHE A 381 -12.22 6.68 0.18
N LEU A 382 -12.16 6.67 -1.15
CA LEU A 382 -12.10 5.44 -1.94
C LEU A 382 -10.86 4.60 -1.60
N ILE A 383 -9.69 5.23 -1.47
CA ILE A 383 -8.44 4.56 -1.06
C ILE A 383 -8.59 3.96 0.35
N LEU A 384 -9.00 4.75 1.35
CA LEU A 384 -9.13 4.28 2.72
C LEU A 384 -10.16 3.15 2.85
N THR A 385 -11.33 3.33 2.25
CA THR A 385 -12.41 2.32 2.31
C THR A 385 -12.01 1.05 1.57
N SER A 386 -11.46 1.14 0.36
CA SER A 386 -11.00 -0.04 -0.40
C SER A 386 -9.92 -0.82 0.34
N CYS A 387 -8.96 -0.13 0.96
CA CYS A 387 -7.87 -0.76 1.70
C CYS A 387 -8.35 -1.46 2.99
N LEU A 388 -9.39 -0.93 3.65
CA LEU A 388 -9.98 -1.52 4.86
C LEU A 388 -10.93 -2.68 4.53
N LEU A 389 -11.75 -2.54 3.49
CA LEU A 389 -12.76 -3.53 3.09
C LEU A 389 -12.13 -4.76 2.45
N THR A 390 -11.15 -4.57 1.56
CA THR A 390 -10.62 -5.67 0.74
C THR A 390 -10.03 -6.83 1.55
N PRO A 391 -9.13 -6.61 2.54
CA PRO A 391 -8.56 -7.71 3.32
C PRO A 391 -9.64 -8.53 4.04
N ALA A 392 -10.65 -7.86 4.59
CA ALA A 392 -11.74 -8.52 5.31
C ALA A 392 -12.61 -9.36 4.38
N LEU A 393 -12.97 -8.81 3.20
CA LEU A 393 -13.78 -9.49 2.20
C LEU A 393 -13.01 -10.65 1.54
N LEU A 394 -11.72 -10.45 1.22
CA LEU A 394 -10.91 -11.46 0.54
C LEU A 394 -10.66 -12.67 1.44
N LYS A 395 -10.35 -12.43 2.72
CA LYS A 395 -10.25 -13.49 3.76
C LYS A 395 -11.53 -14.32 3.86
N ARG A 396 -12.69 -13.69 3.71
CA ARG A 396 -13.99 -14.37 3.77
C ARG A 396 -14.28 -15.16 2.49
N SER A 397 -13.95 -14.61 1.32
CA SER A 397 -14.15 -15.28 0.02
C SER A 397 -13.27 -16.52 -0.14
N MET A 398 -12.02 -16.45 0.33
CA MET A 398 -11.02 -17.50 0.13
C MET A 398 -11.05 -18.60 1.20
N ARG A 399 -11.86 -18.45 2.27
CA ARG A 399 -12.02 -19.49 3.30
C ARG A 399 -12.76 -20.70 2.71
N SER A 400 -12.02 -21.76 2.42
CA SER A 400 -12.62 -23.01 1.93
C SER A 400 -13.52 -23.66 3.01
N PRO A 401 -14.61 -24.36 2.63
CA PRO A 401 -15.36 -25.21 3.55
C PRO A 401 -14.52 -26.38 4.09
N LEU A 402 -13.39 -26.70 3.44
CA LEU A 402 -12.42 -27.70 3.90
C LEU A 402 -11.64 -27.19 5.14
N PHE A 403 -11.31 -25.90 5.20
CA PHE A 403 -10.76 -25.24 6.40
C PHE A 403 -11.78 -25.15 7.56
N LYS A 404 -13.08 -25.15 7.27
CA LYS A 404 -14.13 -25.31 8.31
C LYS A 404 -14.16 -26.74 8.87
N ARG A 405 -13.91 -27.77 8.04
CA ARG A 405 -13.86 -29.18 8.47
C ARG A 405 -12.58 -29.54 9.24
N ILE A 406 -11.45 -28.91 8.92
CA ILE A 406 -10.15 -29.19 9.58
C ILE A 406 -10.06 -28.57 11.00
N GLY A 407 -11.03 -27.73 11.39
CA GLY A 407 -11.07 -27.12 12.72
C GLY A 407 -9.94 -26.11 12.93
N LYS A 408 -10.15 -25.18 13.88
CA LYS A 408 -9.16 -24.17 14.30
C LYS A 408 -8.00 -24.80 15.10
N SER A 409 -7.47 -25.94 14.67
CA SER A 409 -6.15 -26.37 15.07
C SER A 409 -5.15 -25.39 14.45
N LYS A 410 -4.26 -24.84 15.28
CA LYS A 410 -3.21 -23.87 14.93
C LYS A 410 -2.40 -24.36 13.72
N THR A 411 -2.87 -24.08 12.52
CA THR A 411 -2.12 -24.26 11.28
C THR A 411 -1.91 -22.85 10.74
N LYS A 412 -0.78 -22.25 11.16
CA LYS A 412 -0.09 -21.29 10.29
C LYS A 412 0.23 -22.09 9.01
N PRO A 413 -0.28 -21.74 7.83
CA PRO A 413 0.07 -22.43 6.60
C PRO A 413 1.38 -21.88 6.04
N SER A 414 2.42 -21.82 6.86
CA SER A 414 3.77 -21.47 6.44
C SER A 414 4.74 -22.18 7.41
N PHE A 415 5.62 -23.01 6.84
CA PHE A 415 6.64 -23.83 7.50
C PHE A 415 6.17 -25.05 8.31
N TYR A 416 5.60 -26.06 7.65
CA TYR A 416 6.00 -27.41 8.02
C TYR A 416 7.17 -27.80 7.13
N HIS A 417 8.35 -28.02 7.70
CA HIS A 417 9.24 -29.02 7.14
C HIS A 417 8.36 -30.25 6.92
N HIS A 418 8.22 -30.72 5.67
CA HIS A 418 7.61 -32.02 5.45
C HIS A 418 8.27 -32.99 6.43
N PRO A 419 7.51 -33.75 7.23
CA PRO A 419 8.13 -34.63 8.19
C PRO A 419 9.04 -35.57 7.40
N HIS A 420 10.33 -35.51 7.71
CA HIS A 420 11.33 -36.29 7.01
C HIS A 420 11.42 -37.66 7.68
N CYS A 421 11.62 -38.71 6.89
CA CYS A 421 11.83 -40.04 7.43
C CYS A 421 13.06 -40.01 8.37
N PRO A 422 12.97 -40.53 9.60
CA PRO A 422 14.09 -40.51 10.54
C PRO A 422 15.31 -41.31 10.05
N GLU A 423 15.12 -42.23 9.10
CA GLU A 423 16.21 -43.06 8.55
C GLU A 423 16.84 -42.48 7.28
N CYS A 424 16.04 -42.06 6.29
CA CYS A 424 16.56 -41.63 4.99
C CYS A 424 16.42 -40.13 4.70
N VAL A 425 15.81 -39.37 5.63
CA VAL A 425 15.62 -37.91 5.53
C VAL A 425 14.78 -37.47 4.31
N SER A 426 14.19 -38.40 3.55
CA SER A 426 13.26 -38.05 2.47
C SER A 426 11.93 -37.55 3.03
N ALA A 427 11.24 -36.70 2.27
CA ALA A 427 9.97 -36.13 2.69
C ALA A 427 8.88 -37.23 2.73
N LEU A 428 8.18 -37.37 3.86
CA LEU A 428 7.07 -38.30 4.00
C LEU A 428 5.81 -37.77 3.31
N ARG A 429 5.07 -38.67 2.68
CA ARG A 429 3.74 -38.41 2.10
C ARG A 429 2.66 -38.92 3.05
N LEU A 430 1.57 -38.16 3.22
CA LEU A 430 0.41 -38.63 3.98
C LEU A 430 -0.45 -39.54 3.10
N ASP A 431 -0.68 -40.78 3.51
CA ASP A 431 -1.65 -41.67 2.86
C ASP A 431 -3.07 -41.35 3.38
N PRO A 432 -3.99 -40.87 2.53
CA PRO A 432 -5.34 -40.48 2.95
C PRO A 432 -6.20 -41.66 3.41
N SER A 433 -5.89 -42.89 3.00
CA SER A 433 -6.72 -44.07 3.28
C SER A 433 -6.61 -44.52 4.75
N ASN A 434 -5.40 -44.45 5.31
CA ASN A 434 -5.08 -44.94 6.65
C ASN A 434 -4.63 -43.83 7.63
N ASN A 435 -4.55 -42.58 7.16
CA ASN A 435 -4.12 -41.42 7.95
C ASN A 435 -2.73 -41.60 8.61
N LYS A 436 -1.84 -42.34 7.93
CA LYS A 436 -0.45 -42.60 8.34
C LYS A 436 0.52 -41.96 7.35
N TRP A 437 1.74 -41.66 7.81
CA TRP A 437 2.80 -41.13 6.95
C TRP A 437 3.55 -42.29 6.29
N TYR A 438 3.73 -42.22 4.98
CA TYR A 438 4.42 -43.21 4.16
C TYR A 438 5.70 -42.60 3.58
N CYS A 439 6.79 -43.37 3.62
CA CYS A 439 8.06 -43.00 3.01
C CYS A 439 8.20 -43.70 1.66
N ASP A 440 8.21 -42.95 0.56
CA ASP A 440 8.38 -43.54 -0.78
C ASP A 440 9.78 -44.17 -0.96
N THR A 441 10.80 -43.67 -0.25
CA THR A 441 12.18 -44.17 -0.33
C THR A 441 12.41 -45.44 0.50
N CYS A 442 11.77 -45.55 1.67
CA CYS A 442 11.88 -46.71 2.56
C CYS A 442 10.70 -47.70 2.44
N GLN A 443 9.72 -47.40 1.59
CA GLN A 443 8.48 -48.17 1.39
C GLN A 443 7.76 -48.63 2.66
N ARG A 444 7.70 -47.79 3.69
CA ARG A 444 7.12 -48.14 4.99
C ARG A 444 6.33 -46.99 5.62
N TYR A 445 5.38 -47.35 6.50
CA TYR A 445 4.63 -46.39 7.30
C TYR A 445 5.41 -45.99 8.56
N THR A 446 5.33 -44.71 8.93
CA THR A 446 6.00 -44.15 10.12
C THR A 446 5.04 -43.29 10.94
N GLU A 447 5.17 -43.35 12.27
CA GLU A 447 4.41 -42.52 13.20
C GLU A 447 5.27 -41.35 13.70
N ILE A 448 4.76 -40.12 13.59
CA ILE A 448 5.46 -38.93 14.08
C ILE A 448 5.12 -38.73 15.56
N ARG A 449 6.09 -38.93 16.46
CA ARG A 449 5.91 -38.56 17.87
C ARG A 449 5.75 -37.04 17.99
N LYS A 450 4.62 -36.58 18.53
CA LYS A 450 4.36 -35.15 18.80
C LYS A 450 5.42 -34.62 19.78
N LYS A 451 6.19 -33.61 19.38
CA LYS A 451 7.01 -32.83 20.33
C LYS A 451 6.08 -32.21 21.39
N ALA A 452 6.42 -32.41 22.67
CA ALA A 452 5.75 -31.75 23.79
C ALA A 452 5.82 -30.21 23.62
N PRO A 453 4.78 -29.46 24.03
CA PRO A 453 4.79 -28.01 23.93
C PRO A 453 5.91 -27.41 24.80
N PRO A 454 6.59 -26.35 24.35
CA PRO A 454 7.57 -25.67 25.18
C PRO A 454 6.90 -25.06 26.41
N TYR A 455 7.53 -25.25 27.57
CA TYR A 455 7.14 -24.70 28.87
C TYR A 455 7.01 -23.16 28.78
N ALA A 456 5.85 -22.62 29.15
CA ALA A 456 5.61 -21.17 29.17
C ALA A 456 6.28 -20.54 30.42
N PRO A 457 7.09 -19.50 30.29
CA PRO A 457 7.72 -18.87 31.46
C PRO A 457 6.66 -18.09 32.27
N GLN A 458 6.32 -18.60 33.46
CA GLN A 458 5.31 -18.06 34.39
C GLN A 458 5.67 -16.69 35.04
N GLY A 459 6.81 -16.07 34.72
CA GLY A 459 7.24 -14.81 35.34
C GLY A 459 6.84 -13.52 34.60
N LYS A 460 6.50 -13.58 33.30
CA LYS A 460 6.30 -12.37 32.46
C LYS A 460 4.94 -11.67 32.65
N GLU A 461 3.94 -12.38 33.16
CA GLU A 461 2.56 -11.88 33.16
C GLU A 461 2.24 -10.95 34.36
N LYS A 462 2.95 -11.10 35.47
CA LYS A 462 2.72 -10.30 36.69
C LYS A 462 3.28 -8.86 36.58
N THR A 463 4.48 -8.69 36.04
CA THR A 463 5.10 -7.37 35.84
C THR A 463 4.40 -6.53 34.79
N ASP A 464 3.99 -7.15 33.67
CA ASP A 464 3.19 -6.47 32.61
C ASP A 464 1.81 -6.01 33.12
N LYS A 465 1.21 -6.71 34.09
CA LYS A 465 -0.05 -6.29 34.72
C LYS A 465 0.18 -5.11 35.67
N LEU A 466 1.20 -5.14 36.52
CA LEU A 466 1.49 -4.08 37.48
C LEU A 466 1.81 -2.74 36.78
N ILE A 467 2.63 -2.78 35.72
CA ILE A 467 3.00 -1.58 34.93
C ILE A 467 1.78 -0.96 34.25
N LYS A 468 0.86 -1.78 33.71
CA LYS A 468 -0.40 -1.30 33.13
C LYS A 468 -1.28 -0.61 34.16
N TYR A 469 -1.37 -1.16 35.37
CA TYR A 469 -2.18 -0.58 36.44
C TYR A 469 -1.63 0.76 36.92
N VAL A 470 -0.31 0.87 37.13
CA VAL A 470 0.32 2.12 37.60
C VAL A 470 0.20 3.24 36.56
N ILE A 471 0.47 2.94 35.29
CA ILE A 471 0.37 3.94 34.21
C ILE A 471 -1.09 4.33 33.96
N GLY A 472 -2.00 3.35 33.98
CA GLY A 472 -3.44 3.57 33.88
C GLY A 472 -4.00 4.45 35.01
N ALA A 473 -3.60 4.20 36.25
CA ALA A 473 -3.99 5.03 37.40
C ALA A 473 -3.41 6.46 37.30
N GLY A 474 -2.15 6.59 36.87
CA GLY A 474 -1.50 7.89 36.64
C GLY A 474 -2.19 8.72 35.55
N THR A 475 -2.59 8.11 34.43
CA THR A 475 -3.38 8.79 33.39
C THR A 475 -4.71 9.32 33.90
N ILE A 476 -5.42 8.52 34.71
CA ILE A 476 -6.74 8.90 35.20
C ILE A 476 -6.62 10.07 36.18
N LEU A 477 -5.61 10.07 37.05
CA LEU A 477 -5.32 11.17 37.98
C LEU A 477 -4.91 12.46 37.27
N LEU A 478 -4.05 12.38 36.24
CA LEU A 478 -3.63 13.54 35.45
C LEU A 478 -4.79 14.12 34.63
N CYS A 479 -5.61 13.27 34.01
CA CYS A 479 -6.83 13.73 33.33
C CYS A 479 -7.82 14.34 34.32
N GLY A 480 -7.99 13.76 35.50
CA GLY A 480 -8.80 14.32 36.59
C GLY A 480 -8.32 15.69 37.03
N TYR A 481 -7.01 15.87 37.21
CA TYR A 481 -6.39 17.16 37.58
C TYR A 481 -6.61 18.25 36.51
N VAL A 482 -6.46 17.91 35.22
CA VAL A 482 -6.74 18.85 34.11
C VAL A 482 -8.21 19.24 34.03
N ILE A 483 -9.12 18.30 34.32
CA ILE A 483 -10.56 18.57 34.38
C ILE A 483 -10.88 19.48 35.58
N GLN A 484 -10.21 19.29 36.72
CA GLN A 484 -10.51 19.97 37.98
C GLN A 484 -9.83 21.35 38.10
N SER A 485 -8.70 21.58 37.44
CA SER A 485 -7.93 22.84 37.42
C SER A 485 -8.57 23.97 36.60
N SER A 486 -9.86 23.88 36.25
CA SER A 486 -10.39 24.54 35.05
C SER A 486 -11.47 25.61 35.29
N ALA A 487 -11.04 26.80 35.75
CA ALA A 487 -11.87 28.00 35.65
C ALA A 487 -11.66 28.81 34.35
N SER A 488 -10.50 28.67 33.68
CA SER A 488 -10.11 29.56 32.56
C SER A 488 -9.86 28.89 31.20
N MET A 489 -9.89 27.57 31.09
CA MET A 489 -9.62 26.85 29.82
C MET A 489 -10.87 26.61 28.98
N THR A 490 -10.76 26.78 27.66
CA THR A 490 -11.81 26.45 26.69
C THR A 490 -11.96 24.93 26.50
N LEU A 491 -13.12 24.47 26.02
CA LEU A 491 -13.42 23.04 25.82
C LEU A 491 -12.39 22.38 24.87
N PHE A 492 -11.91 23.11 23.87
CA PHE A 492 -10.92 22.64 22.90
C PHE A 492 -9.55 22.41 23.55
N GLU A 493 -9.10 23.30 24.42
CA GLU A 493 -7.83 23.17 25.16
C GLU A 493 -7.86 22.00 26.14
N LYS A 494 -9.01 21.77 26.79
CA LYS A 494 -9.19 20.60 27.68
C LYS A 494 -9.10 19.29 26.91
N ILE A 495 -9.73 19.20 25.73
CA ILE A 495 -9.68 17.99 24.89
C ILE A 495 -8.26 17.77 24.36
N SER A 496 -7.58 18.84 23.92
CA SER A 496 -6.17 18.81 23.48
C SER A 496 -5.24 18.29 24.58
N ALA A 497 -5.36 18.81 25.80
CA ALA A 497 -4.54 18.38 26.94
C ALA A 497 -4.79 16.92 27.33
N ILE A 498 -6.05 16.47 27.31
CA ILE A 498 -6.42 15.07 27.59
C ILE A 498 -5.83 14.13 26.52
N ILE A 499 -5.90 14.51 25.24
CA ILE A 499 -5.31 13.73 24.15
C ILE A 499 -3.78 13.70 24.28
N GLY A 500 -3.14 14.82 24.62
CA GLY A 500 -1.70 14.92 24.87
C GLY A 500 -1.23 14.03 26.02
N ILE A 501 -1.97 14.00 27.13
CA ILE A 501 -1.70 13.11 28.28
C ILE A 501 -1.86 11.65 27.86
N PHE A 502 -2.88 11.31 27.08
CA PHE A 502 -3.11 9.95 26.61
C PHE A 502 -2.00 9.46 25.67
N ILE A 503 -1.53 10.32 24.76
CA ILE A 503 -0.42 10.03 23.84
C ILE A 503 0.91 9.92 24.61
N GLY A 504 1.19 10.85 25.54
CA GLY A 504 2.42 10.85 26.33
C GLY A 504 2.54 9.60 27.22
N THR A 505 1.45 9.19 27.84
CA THR A 505 1.42 8.01 28.74
C THR A 505 1.42 6.69 27.99
N THR A 506 0.81 6.62 26.80
CA THR A 506 0.95 5.46 25.91
C THR A 506 2.37 5.33 25.35
N LEU A 507 3.04 6.45 25.03
CA LEU A 507 4.45 6.48 24.65
C LEU A 507 5.36 6.06 25.82
N ALA A 508 5.12 6.56 27.03
CA ALA A 508 5.84 6.18 28.25
C ALA A 508 5.69 4.68 28.57
N PHE A 509 4.48 4.13 28.40
CA PHE A 509 4.24 2.69 28.52
C PHE A 509 5.06 1.89 27.50
N LEU A 510 5.13 2.37 26.26
CA LEU A 510 5.86 1.71 25.19
C LEU A 510 7.38 1.75 25.43
N THR A 511 7.93 2.88 25.86
CA THR A 511 9.37 3.03 26.18
C THR A 511 9.77 2.20 27.40
N ILE A 512 8.96 2.18 28.46
CA ILE A 512 9.19 1.30 29.62
C ILE A 512 9.18 -0.17 29.18
N LYS A 513 8.21 -0.57 28.35
CA LYS A 513 8.15 -1.94 27.83
C LYS A 513 9.36 -2.31 26.98
N LEU A 514 9.89 -1.36 26.19
CA LEU A 514 11.10 -1.55 25.39
C LEU A 514 12.36 -1.66 26.27
N LEU A 515 12.49 -0.82 27.31
CA LEU A 515 13.58 -0.87 28.28
C LEU A 515 13.64 -2.20 29.03
N PHE A 516 12.49 -2.73 29.45
CA PHE A 516 12.42 -4.02 30.15
C PHE A 516 12.47 -5.25 29.22
N ALA A 517 12.22 -5.08 27.92
CA ALA A 517 12.39 -6.15 26.93
C ALA A 517 13.88 -6.47 26.66
N ASN A 518 14.78 -5.51 26.86
CA ASN A 518 16.21 -5.62 26.55
C ASN A 518 17.07 -6.29 27.64
N LYS A 519 16.51 -6.62 28.80
CA LYS A 519 17.27 -7.24 29.91
C LYS A 519 17.56 -8.75 29.73
N LYS A 520 17.41 -9.31 28.52
CA LYS A 520 17.62 -10.75 28.24
C LYS A 520 18.71 -11.09 27.23
N THR A 521 19.56 -10.15 26.86
CA THR A 521 20.77 -10.41 26.04
C THR A 521 22.08 -10.28 26.82
N ILE A 522 22.03 -10.12 28.16
CA ILE A 522 23.20 -10.16 29.03
C ILE A 522 22.84 -10.98 30.29
N SER A 523 22.87 -12.31 30.16
CA SER A 523 23.09 -13.28 31.24
C SER A 523 23.26 -14.67 30.62
#